data_AF-C1FDK1-F1
#
_entry.id   AF-C1FDK1-F1
#
_cell.length_a   1.000
_cell.length_b   1.000
_cell.length_c   1.000
_cell.angle_alpha   90.00
_cell.angle_beta   90.00
_cell.angle_gamma   90.00
#
_symmetry.space_group_name_H-M   'P 1'
#
loop_
_entity.id
_entity.type
_entity.pdbx_description
1 polymer ?
#
loop_
_entity_poly.entity_id
_entity_poly.type
_entity_poly.pdbx_seq_one_letter_code
_entity_poly.pdbx_strand_id
1 'polypeptide(L)'
;MVAVRRQVRNLSDKNVRRARAREVRDAEYALVQDVVMAFSLLLSCAVVAAIYLYARHIDVAASHRVKVKHAKAELERLQWKDNPDLEKGWLMLSRQHEASINLLKVMSADDQLSALKSFWYKMPETERSMRFEEARNGLMTEPGMASLLKSQGHGMTDALVPEMFAEETFASDPSQLIKLVNLLLDGRENIKRISEEDFGKRMGQHGARDVYRSAILSRFVASFLLDLSVALAASEPRQGIQRAMLKEQNYVNTV
;
A
#
# COMPACT_ATOMS: atom_id res chain seq x y z
N MET A 1 -11.39 42.84 99.26
CA MET A 1 -10.69 41.57 98.95
C MET A 1 -11.53 40.51 98.21
N VAL A 2 -12.87 40.49 98.31
CA VAL A 2 -13.72 39.44 97.69
C VAL A 2 -13.88 39.60 96.17
N ALA A 3 -13.94 40.82 95.63
CA ALA A 3 -14.14 41.08 94.21
C ALA A 3 -12.96 40.61 93.32
N VAL A 4 -11.72 40.82 93.79
CA VAL A 4 -10.49 40.44 93.07
C VAL A 4 -10.36 38.91 92.97
N ARG A 5 -10.72 38.16 94.02
CA ARG A 5 -10.70 36.68 93.99
C ARG A 5 -11.74 36.10 93.03
N ARG A 6 -12.91 36.71 92.88
CA ARG A 6 -13.92 36.31 91.87
C ARG A 6 -13.43 36.57 90.44
N GLN A 7 -12.75 37.69 90.22
CA GLN A 7 -12.28 38.07 88.88
C GLN A 7 -11.13 37.18 88.38
N VAL A 8 -10.20 36.81 89.27
CA VAL A 8 -9.11 35.85 88.95
C VAL A 8 -9.67 34.45 88.68
N ARG A 9 -10.67 34.00 89.46
CA ARG A 9 -11.31 32.69 89.24
C ARG A 9 -12.06 32.64 87.90
N ASN A 10 -12.76 33.72 87.52
CA ASN A 10 -13.45 33.82 86.23
C ASN A 10 -12.50 33.86 85.02
N LEU A 11 -11.31 34.48 85.16
CA LEU A 11 -10.27 34.47 84.12
C LEU A 11 -9.63 33.09 83.98
N SER A 12 -9.37 32.42 85.10
CA SER A 12 -8.89 31.03 85.12
C SER A 12 -9.88 30.08 84.43
N ASP A 13 -11.17 30.17 84.76
CA ASP A 13 -12.21 29.33 84.13
C ASP A 13 -12.38 29.62 82.64
N LYS A 14 -12.27 30.89 82.21
CA LYS A 14 -12.30 31.24 80.78
C LYS A 14 -11.09 30.69 80.02
N ASN A 15 -9.91 30.70 80.63
CA ASN A 15 -8.69 30.17 80.01
C ASN A 15 -8.71 28.64 79.93
N VAL A 16 -9.20 27.96 80.97
CA VAL A 16 -9.39 26.49 80.95
C VAL A 16 -10.42 26.08 79.90
N ARG A 17 -11.54 26.82 79.76
CA ARG A 17 -12.54 26.56 78.71
C ARG A 17 -11.98 26.80 77.30
N ARG A 18 -11.14 27.83 77.11
CA ARG A 18 -10.48 28.08 75.82
C ARG A 18 -9.42 27.03 75.47
N ALA A 19 -8.69 26.52 76.46
CA ALA A 19 -7.71 25.43 76.26
C ALA A 19 -8.42 24.13 75.84
N ARG A 20 -9.49 23.73 76.55
CA ARG A 20 -10.30 22.56 76.16
C ARG A 20 -10.95 22.72 74.78
N ALA A 21 -11.41 23.93 74.44
CA ALA A 21 -11.97 24.20 73.11
C ALA A 21 -10.91 24.27 71.98
N ARG A 22 -9.61 24.29 72.31
CA ARG A 22 -8.52 24.13 71.34
C ARG A 22 -8.17 22.66 71.19
N GLU A 23 -8.01 21.93 72.29
CA GLU A 23 -7.78 20.47 72.26
C GLU A 23 -8.87 19.70 71.51
N VAL A 24 -10.14 20.05 71.69
CA VAL A 24 -11.26 19.42 70.94
C VAL A 24 -11.15 19.73 69.44
N ARG A 25 -10.78 20.95 69.06
CA ARG A 25 -10.58 21.31 67.65
C ARG A 25 -9.38 20.60 67.05
N ASP A 26 -8.26 20.52 67.77
CA ASP A 26 -7.07 19.83 67.31
C ASP A 26 -7.33 18.32 67.13
N ALA A 27 -8.16 17.72 68.00
CA ALA A 27 -8.64 16.35 67.84
C ALA A 27 -9.59 16.17 66.64
N GLU A 28 -10.50 17.13 66.39
CA GLU A 28 -11.36 17.13 65.20
C GLU A 28 -10.54 17.28 63.91
N TYR A 29 -9.53 18.15 63.89
CA TYR A 29 -8.62 18.32 62.74
C TYR A 29 -7.78 17.07 62.49
N ALA A 30 -7.28 16.40 63.54
CA ALA A 30 -6.55 15.14 63.42
C ALA A 30 -7.43 14.04 62.81
N LEU A 31 -8.69 13.94 63.26
CA LEU A 31 -9.64 12.97 62.71
C LEU A 31 -9.97 13.26 61.24
N VAL A 32 -10.19 14.52 60.88
CA VAL A 32 -10.40 14.93 59.47
C VAL A 32 -9.18 14.62 58.62
N GLN A 33 -7.98 14.86 59.13
CA GLN A 33 -6.73 14.56 58.43
C GLN A 33 -6.54 13.06 58.21
N ASP A 34 -6.85 12.22 59.19
CA ASP A 34 -6.80 10.76 59.07
C ASP A 34 -7.80 10.23 58.04
N VAL A 35 -9.02 10.79 58.02
CA VAL A 35 -10.05 10.43 57.03
C VAL A 35 -9.61 10.83 55.61
N VAL A 36 -9.02 12.02 55.44
CA VAL A 36 -8.51 12.49 54.14
C VAL A 36 -7.31 11.64 53.68
N MET A 37 -6.41 11.26 54.59
CA MET A 37 -5.31 10.34 54.29
C MET A 37 -5.81 8.97 53.87
N ALA A 38 -6.77 8.38 54.61
CA ALA A 38 -7.35 7.09 54.26
C ALA A 38 -8.06 7.14 52.88
N PHE A 39 -8.82 8.21 52.62
CA PHE A 39 -9.51 8.39 51.34
C PHE A 39 -8.53 8.56 50.17
N SER A 40 -7.48 9.37 50.33
CA SER A 40 -6.46 9.56 49.29
C SER A 40 -5.67 8.28 49.01
N LEU A 41 -5.40 7.46 50.04
CA LEU A 41 -4.76 6.16 49.89
C LEU A 41 -5.65 5.20 49.10
N LEU A 42 -6.94 5.11 49.43
CA LEU A 42 -7.90 4.27 48.70
C LEU A 42 -8.08 4.72 47.25
N LEU A 43 -8.14 6.03 47.02
CA LEU A 43 -8.23 6.59 45.67
C LEU A 43 -6.98 6.25 44.85
N SER A 44 -5.79 6.38 45.44
CA SER A 44 -4.53 6.03 44.76
C SER A 44 -4.46 4.52 44.44
N CYS A 45 -4.90 3.65 45.34
CA CYS A 45 -5.01 2.21 45.09
C CYS A 45 -5.98 1.89 43.94
N ALA A 46 -7.14 2.55 43.90
CA ALA A 46 -8.13 2.36 42.85
C ALA A 46 -7.58 2.80 41.47
N VAL A 47 -6.87 3.93 41.40
CA VAL A 47 -6.25 4.41 40.16
C VAL A 47 -5.15 3.45 39.69
N VAL A 48 -4.29 2.97 40.58
CA VAL A 48 -3.23 1.99 40.22
C VAL A 48 -3.84 0.68 39.73
N ALA A 49 -4.87 0.17 40.40
CA ALA A 49 -5.57 -1.04 39.98
C ALA A 49 -6.24 -0.86 38.60
N ALA A 50 -6.85 0.29 38.34
CA ALA A 50 -7.47 0.60 37.05
C ALA A 50 -6.42 0.67 35.92
N ILE A 51 -5.27 1.31 36.16
CA ILE A 51 -4.17 1.38 35.18
C ILE A 51 -3.62 -0.02 34.88
N TYR A 52 -3.43 -0.85 35.91
CA TYR A 52 -2.93 -2.21 35.73
C TYR A 52 -3.91 -3.10 34.93
N LEU A 53 -5.21 -3.03 35.24
CA LEU A 53 -6.24 -3.76 34.51
C LEU A 53 -6.37 -3.29 33.06
N TYR A 54 -6.27 -1.98 32.82
CA TYR A 54 -6.32 -1.39 31.48
C TYR A 54 -5.12 -1.79 30.63
N ALA A 55 -3.90 -1.71 31.18
CA ALA A 55 -2.68 -2.14 30.50
C ALA A 55 -2.72 -3.64 30.14
N ARG A 56 -3.16 -4.48 31.09
CA ARG A 56 -3.31 -5.92 30.87
C ARG A 56 -4.34 -6.23 29.76
N HIS A 57 -5.44 -5.49 29.69
CA HIS A 57 -6.46 -5.70 28.66
C HIS A 57 -5.95 -5.32 27.26
N ILE A 58 -5.20 -4.23 27.12
CA ILE A 58 -4.61 -3.82 25.84
C ILE A 58 -3.60 -4.85 25.34
N ASP A 59 -2.74 -5.35 26.23
CA ASP A 59 -1.70 -6.31 25.87
C ASP A 59 -2.30 -7.66 25.43
N VAL A 60 -3.32 -8.13 26.16
CA VAL A 60 -4.10 -9.32 25.78
C VAL A 60 -4.83 -9.11 24.44
N ALA A 61 -5.46 -7.96 24.23
CA ALA A 61 -6.14 -7.66 22.97
C ALA A 61 -5.17 -7.56 21.78
N ALA A 62 -3.97 -7.00 21.97
CA ALA A 62 -2.92 -6.94 20.97
C ALA A 62 -2.40 -8.34 20.61
N SER A 63 -2.13 -9.17 21.63
CA SER A 63 -1.76 -10.58 21.48
C SER A 63 -2.81 -11.37 20.69
N HIS A 64 -4.11 -11.24 21.01
CA HIS A 64 -5.18 -11.92 20.27
C HIS A 64 -5.28 -11.44 18.83
N ARG A 65 -5.13 -10.15 18.55
CA ARG A 65 -5.13 -9.62 17.17
C ARG A 65 -3.97 -10.20 16.35
N VAL A 66 -2.78 -10.32 16.93
CA VAL A 66 -1.62 -10.93 16.27
C VAL A 66 -1.86 -12.42 16.02
N LYS A 67 -2.36 -13.16 17.02
CA LYS A 67 -2.68 -14.59 16.89
C LYS A 67 -3.77 -14.85 15.84
N VAL A 68 -4.80 -14.02 15.78
CA VAL A 68 -5.87 -14.12 14.76
C VAL A 68 -5.33 -13.82 13.36
N LYS A 69 -4.46 -12.81 13.21
CA LYS A 69 -3.79 -12.53 11.92
C LYS A 69 -2.92 -13.69 11.47
N HIS A 70 -2.14 -14.28 12.39
CA HIS A 70 -1.29 -15.43 12.08
C HIS A 70 -2.12 -16.67 11.74
N ALA A 71 -3.18 -16.97 12.51
CA ALA A 71 -4.07 -18.10 12.24
C ALA A 71 -4.80 -17.95 10.90
N LYS A 72 -5.22 -16.72 10.54
CA LYS A 72 -5.83 -16.44 9.24
C LYS A 72 -4.85 -16.66 8.09
N ALA A 73 -3.61 -16.18 8.23
CA ALA A 73 -2.56 -16.42 7.23
C ALA A 73 -2.19 -17.91 7.10
N GLU A 74 -2.20 -18.66 8.20
CA GLU A 74 -1.95 -20.12 8.22
C GLU A 74 -3.09 -20.89 7.53
N LEU A 75 -4.35 -20.53 7.83
CA LEU A 75 -5.53 -21.14 7.23
C LEU A 75 -5.59 -20.87 5.72
N GLU A 76 -5.26 -19.66 5.30
CA GLU A 76 -5.13 -19.30 3.89
C GLU A 76 -4.01 -20.10 3.23
N ARG A 77 -2.81 -20.16 3.82
CA ARG A 77 -1.70 -20.97 3.28
C ARG A 77 -2.10 -22.43 3.06
N LEU A 78 -2.86 -23.01 3.98
CA LEU A 78 -3.37 -24.38 3.85
C LEU A 78 -4.38 -24.50 2.70
N GLN A 79 -5.28 -23.53 2.51
CA GLN A 79 -6.19 -23.48 1.35
C GLN A 79 -5.46 -23.37 0.00
N TRP A 80 -4.34 -22.65 -0.05
CA TRP A 80 -3.51 -22.55 -1.26
C TRP A 80 -2.75 -23.84 -1.58
N LYS A 81 -2.25 -24.54 -0.55
CA LYS A 81 -1.48 -25.78 -0.71
C LYS A 81 -2.32 -26.94 -1.26
N ASP A 82 -3.63 -26.91 -1.03
CA ASP A 82 -4.55 -27.99 -1.39
C ASP A 82 -5.27 -27.77 -2.74
N ASN A 83 -4.95 -26.71 -3.50
CA ASN A 83 -5.68 -26.34 -4.73
C ASN A 83 -4.79 -26.27 -5.99
N PRO A 84 -4.70 -27.35 -6.79
CA PRO A 84 -3.78 -27.45 -7.94
C PRO A 84 -4.09 -26.48 -9.08
N ASP A 85 -5.33 -25.96 -9.17
CA ASP A 85 -5.71 -25.03 -10.23
C ASP A 85 -5.23 -23.60 -9.95
N LEU A 86 -5.05 -23.23 -8.68
CA LEU A 86 -4.44 -21.95 -8.30
C LEU A 86 -2.95 -21.93 -8.63
N GLU A 87 -2.25 -23.05 -8.42
CA GLU A 87 -0.84 -23.20 -8.79
C GLU A 87 -0.62 -23.09 -10.31
N LYS A 88 -1.48 -23.74 -11.10
CA LYS A 88 -1.46 -23.60 -12.57
C LYS A 88 -1.70 -22.16 -13.02
N GLY A 89 -2.70 -21.49 -12.42
CA GLY A 89 -3.00 -20.08 -12.72
C GLY A 89 -1.82 -19.15 -12.40
N TRP A 90 -1.19 -19.36 -11.25
CA TRP A 90 0.00 -18.63 -10.83
C TRP A 90 1.19 -18.84 -11.79
N LEU A 91 1.45 -20.09 -12.19
CA LEU A 91 2.52 -20.42 -13.14
C LEU A 91 2.28 -19.79 -14.51
N MET A 92 1.03 -19.81 -14.98
CA MET A 92 0.64 -19.18 -16.24
C MET A 92 0.91 -17.67 -16.23
N LEU A 93 0.48 -16.96 -15.17
CA LEU A 93 0.72 -15.51 -15.03
C LEU A 93 2.20 -15.17 -14.93
N SER A 94 2.97 -15.99 -14.21
CA SER A 94 4.42 -15.82 -14.08
C SER A 94 5.13 -15.97 -15.42
N ARG A 95 4.77 -16.99 -16.20
CA ARG A 95 5.30 -17.19 -17.57
C ARG A 95 4.91 -16.06 -18.51
N GLN A 96 3.67 -15.58 -18.41
CA GLN A 96 3.22 -14.44 -19.21
C GLN A 96 4.02 -13.18 -18.88
N HIS A 97 4.23 -12.89 -17.60
CA HIS A 97 5.06 -11.79 -17.15
C HIS A 97 6.49 -11.92 -17.69
N GLU A 98 7.11 -13.09 -17.52
CA GLU A 98 8.46 -13.37 -18.00
C GLU A 98 8.57 -13.18 -19.53
N ALA A 99 7.61 -13.68 -20.30
CA ALA A 99 7.57 -13.50 -21.75
C ALA A 99 7.51 -12.01 -22.14
N SER A 100 6.66 -11.24 -21.46
CA SER A 100 6.56 -9.79 -21.68
C SER A 100 7.85 -9.06 -21.31
N ILE A 101 8.49 -9.39 -20.19
CA ILE A 101 9.78 -8.80 -19.79
C ILE A 101 10.90 -9.16 -20.78
N ASN A 102 10.94 -10.41 -21.26
CA ASN A 102 11.93 -10.82 -22.26
C ASN A 102 11.76 -10.06 -23.58
N LEU A 103 10.52 -9.79 -24.01
CA LEU A 103 10.29 -8.92 -25.16
C LEU A 103 10.83 -7.50 -24.92
N LEU A 104 10.53 -6.90 -23.77
CA LEU A 104 11.05 -5.57 -23.42
C LEU A 104 12.59 -5.53 -23.41
N LYS A 105 13.24 -6.59 -22.92
CA LYS A 105 14.71 -6.72 -22.95
C LYS A 105 15.26 -6.78 -24.37
N VAL A 106 14.61 -7.52 -25.27
CA VAL A 106 14.99 -7.57 -26.69
C VAL A 106 14.84 -6.20 -27.35
N MET A 107 13.71 -5.52 -27.14
CA MET A 107 13.49 -4.16 -27.66
C MET A 107 14.50 -3.16 -27.10
N SER A 108 14.93 -3.34 -25.85
CA SER A 108 15.99 -2.52 -25.24
C SER A 108 17.37 -2.80 -25.84
N ALA A 109 17.69 -4.06 -26.14
CA ALA A 109 18.97 -4.45 -26.70
C ALA A 109 19.15 -3.97 -28.15
N ASP A 110 18.05 -3.94 -28.92
CA ASP A 110 18.04 -3.56 -30.33
C ASP A 110 17.94 -2.03 -30.57
N ASP A 111 18.15 -1.21 -29.53
CA ASP A 111 17.96 0.26 -29.53
C ASP A 111 16.55 0.73 -29.98
N GLN A 112 15.59 -0.20 -30.07
CA GLN A 112 14.22 0.11 -30.48
C GLN A 112 13.54 1.02 -29.46
N LEU A 113 13.81 0.84 -28.16
CA LEU A 113 13.26 1.72 -27.12
C LEU A 113 13.67 3.19 -27.29
N SER A 114 14.87 3.47 -27.81
CA SER A 114 15.33 4.84 -28.07
C SER A 114 14.58 5.47 -29.25
N ALA A 115 14.38 4.70 -30.32
CA ALA A 115 13.58 5.12 -31.47
C ALA A 115 12.10 5.35 -31.08
N LEU A 116 11.50 4.42 -30.33
CA LEU A 116 10.13 4.53 -29.83
C LEU A 116 9.97 5.72 -28.88
N LYS A 117 10.95 5.96 -27.99
CA LYS A 117 10.97 7.15 -27.14
C LYS A 117 10.93 8.42 -27.98
N SER A 118 11.80 8.51 -28.99
CA SER A 118 11.88 9.68 -29.86
C SER A 118 10.59 9.91 -30.63
N PHE A 119 9.97 8.82 -31.11
CA PHE A 119 8.67 8.86 -31.77
C PHE A 119 7.54 9.33 -30.83
N TRP A 120 7.45 8.73 -29.64
CA TRP A 120 6.47 9.07 -28.60
C TRP A 120 6.54 10.55 -28.19
N TYR A 121 7.75 11.10 -28.07
CA TYR A 121 7.95 12.50 -27.70
C TYR A 121 7.53 13.49 -28.79
N LYS A 122 7.63 13.10 -30.06
CA LYS A 122 7.22 13.94 -31.20
C LYS A 122 5.71 13.94 -31.43
N MET A 123 5.01 12.93 -30.91
CA MET A 123 3.56 12.77 -31.08
C MET A 123 2.79 13.90 -30.36
N PRO A 124 1.69 14.43 -30.91
CA PRO A 124 0.81 15.33 -30.17
C PRO A 124 0.19 14.64 -28.95
N GLU A 125 -0.08 15.38 -27.88
CA GLU A 125 -0.70 14.86 -26.66
C GLU A 125 -2.04 14.15 -26.93
N THR A 126 -2.86 14.71 -27.83
CA THR A 126 -4.15 14.12 -28.21
C THR A 126 -3.98 12.77 -28.91
N GLU A 127 -2.95 12.60 -29.74
CA GLU A 127 -2.67 11.32 -30.39
C GLU A 127 -2.07 10.32 -29.38
N ARG A 128 -1.20 10.78 -28.46
CA ARG A 128 -0.69 9.95 -27.36
C ARG A 128 -1.81 9.39 -26.50
N SER A 129 -2.74 10.27 -26.10
CA SER A 129 -3.95 9.96 -25.34
C SER A 129 -4.75 8.86 -26.04
N MET A 130 -5.14 9.10 -27.29
CA MET A 130 -5.93 8.16 -28.10
C MET A 130 -5.26 6.78 -28.21
N ARG A 131 -3.97 6.72 -28.52
CA ARG A 131 -3.25 5.45 -28.65
C ARG A 131 -3.15 4.68 -27.33
N PHE A 132 -2.95 5.40 -26.23
CA PHE A 132 -2.90 4.77 -24.91
C PHE A 132 -4.26 4.16 -24.54
N GLU A 133 -5.36 4.87 -24.81
CA GLU A 133 -6.71 4.36 -24.63
C GLU A 133 -7.03 3.16 -25.53
N GLU A 134 -6.62 3.22 -26.81
CA GLU A 134 -6.79 2.11 -27.76
C GLU A 134 -6.08 0.84 -27.26
N ALA A 135 -4.83 0.97 -26.80
CA ALA A 135 -4.09 -0.16 -26.24
C ALA A 135 -4.73 -0.72 -24.97
N ARG A 136 -5.23 0.15 -24.08
CA ARG A 136 -5.99 -0.26 -22.89
C ARG A 136 -7.24 -1.03 -23.29
N ASN A 137 -8.05 -0.47 -24.19
CA ASN A 137 -9.31 -1.07 -24.63
C ASN A 137 -9.08 -2.40 -25.38
N GLY A 138 -8.01 -2.49 -26.18
CA GLY A 138 -7.56 -3.72 -26.83
C GLY A 138 -7.25 -4.83 -25.82
N LEU A 139 -6.51 -4.50 -24.75
CA LEU A 139 -6.21 -5.46 -23.69
C LEU A 139 -7.48 -5.91 -22.93
N MET A 140 -8.42 -4.99 -22.67
CA MET A 140 -9.69 -5.30 -21.97
C MET A 140 -10.63 -6.21 -22.79
N THR A 141 -10.47 -6.21 -24.11
CA THR A 141 -11.27 -7.05 -25.04
C THR A 141 -10.58 -8.36 -25.38
N GLU A 142 -9.32 -8.55 -24.98
CA GLU A 142 -8.56 -9.77 -25.26
C GLU A 142 -9.16 -10.99 -24.54
N PRO A 143 -9.48 -12.11 -25.23
CA PRO A 143 -10.13 -13.27 -24.62
C PRO A 143 -9.39 -13.85 -23.41
N GLY A 144 -8.05 -13.81 -23.42
CA GLY A 144 -7.20 -14.31 -22.33
C GLY A 144 -7.22 -13.44 -21.06
N MET A 145 -7.64 -12.18 -21.18
CA MET A 145 -7.67 -11.21 -20.09
C MET A 145 -9.10 -10.76 -19.74
N ALA A 146 -10.06 -10.96 -20.65
CA ALA A 146 -11.45 -10.56 -20.48
C ALA A 146 -12.09 -11.17 -19.22
N SER A 147 -11.77 -12.42 -18.87
CA SER A 147 -12.27 -13.06 -17.65
C SER A 147 -11.67 -12.46 -16.37
N LEU A 148 -10.41 -12.01 -16.42
CA LEU A 148 -9.71 -11.33 -15.33
C LEU A 148 -10.26 -9.91 -15.12
N LEU A 149 -10.78 -9.29 -16.18
CA LEU A 149 -11.14 -7.87 -16.22
C LEU A 149 -12.67 -7.63 -16.10
N LYS A 150 -13.53 -8.59 -16.49
CA LYS A 150 -15.01 -8.40 -16.59
C LYS A 150 -15.85 -8.84 -15.38
N SER A 151 -15.46 -9.82 -14.56
CA SER A 151 -16.43 -10.47 -13.65
C SER A 151 -16.51 -9.90 -12.22
N GLN A 152 -15.41 -9.34 -11.69
CA GLN A 152 -15.36 -8.55 -10.43
C GLN A 152 -14.29 -7.44 -10.50
N GLY A 153 -13.77 -7.19 -11.71
CA GLY A 153 -12.42 -6.69 -11.96
C GLY A 153 -12.30 -5.23 -12.39
N HIS A 154 -13.39 -4.49 -12.61
CA HIS A 154 -13.25 -3.07 -12.99
C HIS A 154 -12.59 -2.28 -11.84
N GLY A 155 -13.20 -2.26 -10.64
CA GLY A 155 -12.57 -1.62 -9.48
C GLY A 155 -11.30 -2.31 -8.94
N MET A 156 -11.14 -3.62 -9.19
CA MET A 156 -9.95 -4.35 -8.72
C MET A 156 -8.75 -4.11 -9.63
N THR A 157 -8.92 -4.06 -10.95
CA THR A 157 -7.83 -3.76 -11.90
C THR A 157 -7.40 -2.31 -11.76
N ASP A 158 -8.34 -1.37 -11.63
CA ASP A 158 -8.05 0.05 -11.36
C ASP A 158 -7.20 0.21 -10.07
N ALA A 159 -7.49 -0.59 -9.04
CA ALA A 159 -6.75 -0.61 -7.79
C ALA A 159 -5.44 -1.43 -7.84
N LEU A 160 -5.23 -2.23 -8.88
CA LEU A 160 -4.04 -3.08 -9.04
C LEU A 160 -3.03 -2.47 -9.99
N VAL A 161 -3.48 -1.99 -11.14
CA VAL A 161 -2.66 -1.44 -12.21
C VAL A 161 -3.20 -0.05 -12.58
N PRO A 162 -3.13 0.93 -11.66
CA PRO A 162 -3.59 2.29 -11.94
C PRO A 162 -2.88 2.91 -13.14
N GLU A 163 -1.69 2.42 -13.49
CA GLU A 163 -0.93 2.88 -14.66
C GLU A 163 -1.70 2.69 -15.97
N MET A 164 -2.54 1.66 -16.10
CA MET A 164 -3.37 1.46 -17.29
C MET A 164 -4.46 2.51 -17.47
N PHE A 165 -4.81 3.22 -16.40
CA PHE A 165 -5.88 4.22 -16.38
C PHE A 165 -5.34 5.65 -16.26
N ALA A 166 -4.03 5.81 -16.07
CA ALA A 166 -3.36 7.10 -15.95
C ALA A 166 -3.04 7.73 -17.32
N GLU A 167 -3.97 7.65 -18.27
CA GLU A 167 -3.81 8.13 -19.64
C GLU A 167 -3.40 9.61 -19.68
N GLU A 168 -4.11 10.47 -18.95
CA GLU A 168 -3.77 11.90 -18.83
C GLU A 168 -2.32 12.11 -18.37
N THR A 169 -1.80 11.26 -17.49
CA THR A 169 -0.42 11.36 -16.97
C THR A 169 0.61 10.95 -18.03
N PHE A 170 0.36 9.86 -18.74
CA PHE A 170 1.29 9.36 -19.78
C PHE A 170 1.24 10.19 -21.07
N ALA A 171 0.08 10.77 -21.40
CA ALA A 171 -0.11 11.64 -22.55
C ALA A 171 0.50 13.03 -22.32
N SER A 172 0.31 13.63 -21.14
CA SER A 172 0.85 14.95 -20.81
C SER A 172 2.37 14.93 -20.56
N ASP A 173 2.88 13.91 -19.85
CA ASP A 173 4.31 13.72 -19.61
C ASP A 173 4.82 12.44 -20.31
N PRO A 174 5.34 12.55 -21.55
CA PRO A 174 5.83 11.40 -22.30
C PRO A 174 7.04 10.72 -21.65
N SER A 175 7.70 11.34 -20.65
CA SER A 175 8.78 10.72 -19.89
C SER A 175 8.31 9.60 -18.96
N GLN A 176 7.05 9.62 -18.53
CA GLN A 176 6.50 8.64 -17.60
C GLN A 176 6.48 7.24 -18.20
N LEU A 177 6.22 7.12 -19.51
CA LEU A 177 6.25 5.82 -20.20
C LEU A 177 7.63 5.16 -20.07
N ILE A 178 8.71 5.93 -20.28
CA ILE A 178 10.08 5.41 -20.20
C ILE A 178 10.44 5.04 -18.77
N LYS A 179 10.00 5.83 -17.78
CA LYS A 179 10.16 5.48 -16.36
C LYS A 179 9.47 4.16 -16.04
N LEU A 180 8.26 3.95 -16.55
CA LEU A 180 7.50 2.72 -16.37
C LEU A 180 8.20 1.50 -17.01
N VAL A 181 8.71 1.66 -18.23
CA VAL A 181 9.47 0.60 -18.91
C VAL A 181 10.72 0.23 -18.12
N ASN A 182 11.48 1.22 -17.64
CA ASN A 182 12.66 0.97 -16.82
C ASN A 182 12.33 0.30 -15.49
N LEU A 183 11.22 0.68 -14.85
CA LEU A 183 10.74 0.03 -13.63
C LEU A 183 10.44 -1.46 -13.85
N LEU A 184 9.82 -1.80 -14.99
CA LEU A 184 9.54 -3.18 -15.37
C LEU A 184 10.82 -3.97 -15.67
N LEU A 185 11.76 -3.38 -16.41
CA LEU A 185 13.04 -4.03 -16.71
C LEU A 185 13.88 -4.27 -15.45
N ASP A 186 13.78 -3.39 -14.47
CA ASP A 186 14.46 -3.49 -13.17
C ASP A 186 13.80 -4.47 -12.18
N GLY A 187 12.62 -5.02 -12.51
CA GLY A 187 11.81 -5.84 -11.61
C GLY A 187 11.31 -5.07 -10.38
N ARG A 188 11.07 -3.76 -10.54
CA ARG A 188 10.64 -2.84 -9.47
C ARG A 188 9.19 -2.39 -9.62
N GLU A 189 8.41 -3.11 -10.40
CA GLU A 189 6.99 -2.83 -10.57
C GLU A 189 6.23 -2.98 -9.25
N ASN A 190 6.61 -3.91 -8.37
CA ASN A 190 6.00 -4.06 -7.05
C ASN A 190 6.85 -3.41 -5.96
N ILE A 191 6.20 -2.86 -4.93
CA ILE A 191 6.84 -2.10 -3.81
C ILE A 191 7.84 -2.96 -3.00
N LYS A 192 7.86 -4.29 -3.18
CA LYS A 192 8.83 -5.20 -2.58
C LYS A 192 9.44 -6.11 -3.64
N ARG A 193 10.77 -6.03 -3.82
CA ARG A 193 11.55 -7.07 -4.51
C ARG A 193 11.28 -8.40 -3.82
N ILE A 194 10.87 -9.40 -4.59
CA ILE A 194 10.67 -10.76 -4.12
C ILE A 194 12.07 -11.39 -4.09
N SER A 195 12.62 -11.65 -2.90
CA SER A 195 13.77 -12.56 -2.80
C SER A 195 13.27 -14.00 -2.96
N GLU A 196 14.09 -14.88 -3.53
CA GLU A 196 13.77 -16.30 -3.68
C GLU A 196 13.43 -16.97 -2.32
N GLU A 197 13.97 -16.46 -1.21
CA GLU A 197 13.65 -16.92 0.15
C GLU A 197 12.24 -16.55 0.64
N ASP A 198 11.65 -15.47 0.11
CA ASP A 198 10.28 -15.02 0.45
C ASP A 198 9.20 -15.75 -0.37
N PHE A 199 9.62 -16.48 -1.41
CA PHE A 199 8.77 -17.15 -2.39
C PHE A 199 7.84 -18.21 -1.77
N GLY A 200 8.37 -19.00 -0.82
CA GLY A 200 7.58 -20.01 -0.09
C GLY A 200 6.68 -19.43 1.02
N LYS A 201 6.95 -18.21 1.49
CA LYS A 201 6.21 -17.56 2.60
C LYS A 201 5.05 -16.69 2.12
N ARG A 202 5.06 -16.21 0.87
CA ARG A 202 4.04 -15.31 0.32
C ARG A 202 3.02 -15.97 -0.61
N MET A 203 2.87 -17.30 -0.58
CA MET A 203 1.68 -18.01 -1.09
C MET A 203 0.40 -17.69 -0.27
N GLY A 204 0.25 -16.45 0.19
CA GLY A 204 -0.98 -15.87 0.67
C GLY A 204 -1.41 -14.75 -0.28
N GLN A 205 -2.59 -14.19 -0.04
CA GLN A 205 -3.30 -13.23 -0.93
C GLN A 205 -2.44 -12.08 -1.52
N HIS A 206 -1.34 -11.68 -0.87
CA HIS A 206 -0.42 -10.65 -1.39
C HIS A 206 0.50 -11.12 -2.53
N GLY A 207 0.99 -12.37 -2.52
CA GLY A 207 1.82 -12.89 -3.61
C GLY A 207 1.05 -13.08 -4.91
N ALA A 208 -0.21 -13.52 -4.81
CA ALA A 208 -1.10 -13.62 -5.97
C ALA A 208 -1.38 -12.23 -6.56
N ARG A 209 -1.70 -11.25 -5.70
CA ARG A 209 -1.97 -9.87 -6.11
C ARG A 209 -0.80 -9.25 -6.89
N ASP A 210 0.42 -9.40 -6.38
CA ASP A 210 1.63 -8.87 -7.02
C ASP A 210 1.88 -9.55 -8.37
N VAL A 211 1.69 -10.87 -8.46
CA VAL A 211 1.85 -11.63 -9.72
C VAL A 211 0.80 -11.24 -10.75
N TYR A 212 -0.47 -11.08 -10.34
CA TYR A 212 -1.53 -10.56 -11.20
C TYR A 212 -1.19 -9.16 -11.73
N ARG A 213 -0.79 -8.26 -10.84
CA ARG A 213 -0.38 -6.90 -11.20
C ARG A 213 0.76 -6.91 -12.22
N SER A 214 1.81 -7.68 -11.94
CA SER A 214 3.00 -7.78 -12.79
C SER A 214 2.66 -8.32 -14.17
N ALA A 215 1.84 -9.38 -14.24
CA ALA A 215 1.43 -10.00 -15.50
C ALA A 215 0.55 -9.08 -16.35
N ILE A 216 -0.38 -8.35 -15.74
CA ILE A 216 -1.24 -7.39 -16.44
C ILE A 216 -0.40 -6.19 -16.93
N LEU A 217 0.39 -5.57 -16.04
CA LEU A 217 1.16 -4.37 -16.35
C LEU A 217 2.23 -4.63 -17.41
N SER A 218 2.99 -5.71 -17.27
CA SER A 218 4.03 -6.07 -18.25
C SER A 218 3.43 -6.40 -19.62
N ARG A 219 2.29 -7.10 -19.67
CA ARG A 219 1.56 -7.37 -20.92
C ARG A 219 1.08 -6.08 -21.56
N PHE A 220 0.46 -5.20 -20.79
CA PHE A 220 -0.02 -3.90 -21.28
C PHE A 220 1.11 -3.10 -21.92
N VAL A 221 2.21 -2.90 -21.19
CA VAL A 221 3.35 -2.11 -21.68
C VAL A 221 4.01 -2.76 -22.89
N ALA A 222 4.18 -4.09 -22.89
CA ALA A 222 4.73 -4.81 -24.03
C ALA A 222 3.86 -4.66 -25.29
N SER A 223 2.55 -4.88 -25.17
CA SER A 223 1.61 -4.72 -26.28
C SER A 223 1.56 -3.28 -26.79
N PHE A 224 1.57 -2.29 -25.89
CA PHE A 224 1.58 -0.88 -26.25
C PHE A 224 2.85 -0.49 -27.03
N LEU A 225 4.03 -0.95 -26.60
CA LEU A 225 5.27 -0.68 -27.31
C LEU A 225 5.34 -1.39 -28.67
N LEU A 226 4.73 -2.57 -28.81
CA LEU A 226 4.58 -3.22 -30.12
C LEU A 226 3.69 -2.39 -31.05
N ASP A 227 2.56 -1.88 -30.56
CA ASP A 227 1.68 -0.99 -31.35
C ASP A 227 2.42 0.28 -31.78
N LEU A 228 3.16 0.91 -30.85
CA LEU A 228 4.01 2.06 -31.17
C LEU A 228 5.09 1.72 -32.20
N SER A 229 5.63 0.49 -32.19
CA SER A 229 6.59 0.03 -33.20
C SER A 229 5.98 -0.09 -34.59
N VAL A 230 4.73 -0.58 -34.66
CA VAL A 230 3.96 -0.64 -35.92
C VAL A 230 3.66 0.78 -36.42
N ALA A 231 3.26 1.69 -35.53
CA ALA A 231 3.00 3.09 -35.87
C ALA A 231 4.26 3.83 -36.34
N LEU A 232 5.40 3.60 -35.69
CA LEU A 232 6.69 4.12 -36.13
C LEU A 232 7.06 3.58 -37.52
N ALA A 233 6.88 2.29 -37.77
CA ALA A 233 7.16 1.70 -39.08
C ALA A 233 6.26 2.25 -40.20
N ALA A 234 5.00 2.59 -39.87
CA ALA A 234 4.06 3.19 -40.81
C ALA A 234 4.36 4.68 -41.10
N SER A 235 4.85 5.43 -40.10
CA SER A 235 5.16 6.86 -40.23
C SER A 235 6.56 7.14 -40.79
N GLU A 236 7.53 6.28 -40.50
CA GLU A 236 8.89 6.32 -41.04
C GLU A 236 9.13 5.07 -41.90
N PRO A 237 8.51 4.95 -43.10
CA PRO A 237 8.82 3.87 -44.00
C PRO A 237 10.31 3.95 -44.33
N ARG A 238 11.09 3.00 -43.80
CA ARG A 238 12.54 2.91 -44.03
C ARG A 238 12.79 3.11 -45.52
N GLN A 239 13.53 4.16 -45.88
CA GLN A 239 13.88 4.52 -47.27
C GLN A 239 14.46 3.34 -48.09
N GLY A 240 14.89 2.25 -47.43
CA GLY A 240 15.29 1.00 -48.06
C GLY A 240 14.16 0.24 -48.78
N ILE A 241 12.91 0.29 -48.32
CA ILE A 241 11.80 -0.44 -48.96
C ILE A 241 11.35 0.28 -50.24
N GLN A 242 11.30 1.62 -50.24
CA GLN A 242 11.07 2.39 -51.47
C GLN A 242 12.20 2.23 -52.48
N ARG A 243 13.47 2.16 -52.05
CA ARG A 243 14.60 1.87 -52.94
C ARG A 243 14.57 0.45 -53.51
N ALA A 244 14.10 -0.54 -52.74
CA ALA A 244 13.92 -1.91 -53.21
C ALA A 244 12.78 -2.02 -54.23
N MET A 245 11.62 -1.38 -53.95
CA MET A 245 10.49 -1.33 -54.88
C MET A 245 10.82 -0.57 -56.17
N LEU A 246 11.58 0.54 -56.11
CA LEU A 246 12.04 1.26 -57.30
C LEU A 246 13.08 0.47 -58.10
N LYS A 247 13.88 -0.40 -57.45
CA LYS A 247 14.82 -1.30 -58.14
C LYS A 247 14.08 -2.43 -58.85
N GLU A 248 13.06 -3.02 -58.23
CA GLU A 248 12.23 -4.05 -58.86
C GLU A 248 11.40 -3.48 -60.03
N GLN A 249 10.81 -2.29 -59.88
CA GLN A 249 10.09 -1.63 -60.98
C GLN A 249 10.99 -1.28 -62.18
N ASN A 250 12.24 -0.87 -61.94
CA ASN A 250 13.19 -0.62 -63.04
C ASN A 250 13.71 -1.91 -63.69
N TYR A 251 13.74 -3.02 -62.96
CA TYR A 251 14.12 -4.33 -63.51
C TYR A 251 13.02 -4.91 -64.41
N VAL A 252 11.73 -4.66 -64.09
CA VAL A 252 10.60 -5.13 -64.91
C VAL A 252 10.45 -4.31 -66.21
N ASN A 253 10.87 -3.05 -66.23
CA ASN A 253 10.83 -2.20 -67.45
C ASN A 253 12.05 -2.37 -68.38
N THR A 254 13.01 -3.23 -68.04
CA THR A 254 14.23 -3.44 -68.82
C THR A 254 14.40 -4.88 -69.33
N VAL A 255 13.40 -5.75 -69.14
CA VAL A 255 13.35 -7.12 -69.69
C VAL A 255 12.23 -7.22 -70.71
#